data_AF-A0A2K0WBS2-F1
#
_entry.id   AF-A0A2K0WBS2-F1
#
_cell.length_a   1.000
_cell.length_b   1.000
_cell.length_c   1.000
_cell.angle_alpha   90.00
_cell.angle_beta   90.00
_cell.angle_gamma   90.00
#
_symmetry.space_group_name_H-M   'P 1'
#
loop_
_entity.id
_entity.type
_entity.pdbx_description
1 polymer ?
#
loop_
_entity_poly.entity_id
_entity_poly.type
_entity_poly.pdbx_seq_one_letter_code
_entity_poly.pdbx_strand_id
1 'polypeptide(L)'
;MGAFSAKIFALGVERTKGKTYLALGPRITPEGMAKVFTRVTGKPAVHSPISFEEFGRLSSALVGPAFKEDAIEMMQWAAVAPTDKTCYGAFELEVEQSSEELGLTASSFEDWLTRSGWTGP
;
A
#
# COMPACT_ATOMS: atom_id res chain seq x y z
N MET A 1 9.35 -5.50 -2.70
CA MET A 1 10.11 -6.07 -1.57
C MET A 1 11.52 -6.50 -1.93
N GLY A 2 11.72 -7.50 -2.80
CA GLY A 2 13.08 -8.03 -3.11
C GLY A 2 14.13 -6.99 -3.52
N ALA A 3 13.77 -6.01 -4.36
CA ALA A 3 14.68 -4.94 -4.77
C ALA A 3 15.14 -4.05 -3.60
N PHE A 4 14.24 -3.70 -2.68
CA PHE A 4 14.57 -2.92 -1.49
C PHE A 4 15.51 -3.70 -0.58
N SER A 5 15.18 -4.96 -0.27
CA SER A 5 16.02 -5.83 0.56
C SER A 5 17.42 -5.99 -0.04
N ALA A 6 17.54 -6.20 -1.36
CA ALA A 6 18.81 -6.33 -2.03
C ALA A 6 19.68 -5.07 -1.89
N LYS A 7 19.09 -3.86 -2.02
CA LYS A 7 19.84 -2.60 -1.82
C LYS A 7 20.27 -2.40 -0.37
N ILE A 8 19.38 -2.67 0.58
CA ILE A 8 19.70 -2.57 2.02
C ILE A 8 20.89 -3.46 2.35
N PHE A 9 20.90 -4.71 1.89
CA PHE A 9 22.04 -5.61 2.10
C PHE A 9 23.31 -5.14 1.39
N ALA A 10 23.20 -4.59 0.17
CA ALA A 10 24.35 -4.09 -0.57
C ALA A 10 25.03 -2.87 0.08
N LEU A 11 24.28 -2.05 0.84
CA LEU A 11 24.84 -0.94 1.61
C LEU A 11 25.65 -1.38 2.85
N GLY A 12 25.44 -2.63 3.30
CA GLY A 12 26.11 -3.19 4.46
C GLY A 12 25.47 -2.81 5.80
N VAL A 13 25.71 -3.66 6.82
CA VAL A 13 25.12 -3.50 8.16
C VAL A 13 25.56 -2.21 8.84
N GLU A 14 26.81 -1.78 8.62
CA GLU A 14 27.36 -0.54 9.19
C GLU A 14 26.54 0.70 8.81
N ARG A 15 25.89 0.68 7.64
CA ARG A 15 25.06 1.79 7.15
C ARG A 15 23.57 1.64 7.46
N THR A 16 23.11 0.42 7.70
CA THR A 16 21.68 0.07 7.71
C THR A 16 21.16 -0.40 9.06
N LYS A 17 22.04 -0.78 9.99
CA LYS A 17 21.68 -1.24 11.33
C LYS A 17 20.83 -0.20 12.07
N GLY A 18 19.71 -0.65 12.61
CA GLY A 18 18.80 0.18 13.42
C GLY A 18 17.96 1.18 12.61
N LYS A 19 18.06 1.18 11.27
CA LYS A 19 17.22 2.02 10.41
C LYS A 19 16.00 1.25 9.92
N THR A 20 14.91 1.98 9.72
CA THR A 20 13.69 1.50 9.07
C THR A 20 13.65 2.02 7.65
N TYR A 21 13.49 1.11 6.69
CA TYR A 21 13.32 1.44 5.27
C TYR A 21 11.90 1.09 4.84
N LEU A 22 11.15 2.10 4.41
CA LEU A 22 9.74 1.93 4.03
C LEU A 22 9.65 1.58 2.54
N ALA A 23 9.11 0.40 2.23
CA ALA A 23 8.89 -0.04 0.85
C ALA A 23 7.56 0.51 0.31
N LEU A 24 7.49 1.84 0.15
CA LEU A 24 6.28 2.55 -0.27
C LEU A 24 6.38 3.00 -1.73
N GLY A 25 5.23 2.99 -2.42
CA GLY A 25 5.06 3.62 -3.72
C GLY A 25 4.35 4.98 -3.59
N PRO A 26 4.16 5.69 -4.71
CA PRO A 26 3.39 6.92 -4.73
C PRO A 26 2.00 6.75 -4.11
N ARG A 27 1.58 7.71 -3.29
CA ARG A 27 0.26 7.74 -2.65
C ARG A 27 -0.85 7.83 -3.69
N ILE A 28 -1.96 7.14 -3.45
CA ILE A 28 -3.15 7.17 -4.30
C ILE A 28 -4.41 7.04 -3.45
N THR A 29 -5.46 7.79 -3.77
CA THR A 29 -6.76 7.66 -3.11
C THR A 29 -7.57 6.52 -3.75
N PRO A 30 -8.58 5.97 -3.06
CA PRO A 30 -9.48 4.97 -3.66
C PRO A 30 -10.13 5.43 -4.98
N GLU A 31 -10.57 6.69 -5.07
CA GLU A 31 -11.08 7.27 -6.32
C GLU A 31 -9.99 7.38 -7.39
N GLY A 32 -8.78 7.73 -6.98
CA GLY A 32 -7.61 7.73 -7.84
C GLY A 32 -7.33 6.35 -8.43
N MET A 33 -7.41 5.29 -7.61
CA MET A 33 -7.25 3.91 -8.06
C MET A 33 -8.29 3.54 -9.11
N ALA A 34 -9.57 3.86 -8.88
CA ALA A 34 -10.64 3.59 -9.84
C ALA A 34 -10.42 4.31 -11.20
N LYS A 35 -9.97 5.57 -11.17
CA LYS A 35 -9.63 6.35 -12.36
C LYS A 35 -8.45 5.75 -13.13
N VAL A 36 -7.37 5.41 -12.42
CA VAL A 36 -6.18 4.79 -13.01
C VAL A 36 -6.55 3.44 -13.64
N PHE A 37 -7.30 2.60 -12.92
CA PHE A 37 -7.75 1.32 -13.45
C PHE A 37 -8.57 1.48 -14.73
N THR A 38 -9.54 2.40 -14.74
CA THR A 38 -10.36 2.68 -15.93
C THR A 38 -9.50 3.16 -17.10
N ARG A 39 -8.55 4.05 -16.85
CA ARG A 39 -7.64 4.57 -17.88
C ARG A 39 -6.77 3.46 -18.48
N VAL A 40 -6.16 2.63 -17.65
CA VAL A 40 -5.19 1.61 -18.08
C VAL A 40 -5.89 0.42 -18.74
N THR A 41 -7.06 0.01 -18.24
CA THR A 41 -7.73 -1.23 -18.68
C THR A 41 -8.87 -0.98 -19.67
N GLY A 42 -9.38 0.25 -19.76
CA GLY A 42 -10.61 0.59 -20.50
C GLY A 42 -11.90 0.11 -19.83
N LYS A 43 -11.84 -0.61 -18.70
CA LYS A 43 -13.01 -1.11 -17.97
C LYS A 43 -13.51 -0.06 -16.98
N PRO A 44 -14.80 0.30 -17.00
CA PRO A 44 -15.36 1.24 -16.02
C PRO A 44 -15.17 0.74 -14.58
N ALA A 45 -14.57 1.58 -13.73
CA ALA A 45 -14.44 1.32 -12.30
C ALA A 45 -14.89 2.55 -11.49
N VAL A 46 -15.50 2.30 -10.33
CA VAL A 46 -15.99 3.33 -9.41
C VAL A 46 -15.52 3.03 -7.99
N HIS A 47 -15.31 4.08 -7.20
CA HIS A 47 -15.16 3.94 -5.76
C HIS A 47 -16.56 3.90 -5.13
N SER A 48 -16.92 2.76 -4.56
CA SER A 48 -18.19 2.55 -3.84
C SER A 48 -17.87 1.98 -2.46
N PRO A 49 -17.68 2.83 -1.43
CA PRO A 49 -17.32 2.36 -0.10
C PRO A 49 -18.45 1.50 0.51
N ILE A 50 -18.06 0.56 1.35
CA ILE A 50 -18.95 -0.36 2.10
C ILE A 50 -18.75 -0.16 3.61
N SER A 51 -19.62 -0.75 4.43
CA SER A 51 -19.42 -0.71 5.88
C SER A 51 -18.21 -1.54 6.31
N PHE A 52 -17.66 -1.22 7.49
CA PHE A 52 -16.55 -1.99 8.07
C PHE A 52 -16.95 -3.45 8.31
N GLU A 53 -18.16 -3.69 8.80
CA GLU A 53 -18.72 -5.02 9.03
C GLU A 53 -18.82 -5.82 7.72
N GLU A 54 -19.24 -5.17 6.64
CA GLU A 54 -19.30 -5.80 5.33
C GLU A 54 -17.90 -6.15 4.82
N PHE A 55 -16.93 -5.23 4.95
CA PHE A 55 -15.54 -5.50 4.61
C PHE A 55 -14.96 -6.68 5.40
N GLY A 56 -15.21 -6.73 6.71
CA GLY A 56 -14.79 -7.84 7.57
C GLY A 56 -15.43 -9.17 7.17
N ARG A 57 -16.73 -9.16 6.80
CA ARG A 57 -17.42 -10.36 6.29
C ARG A 57 -16.82 -10.84 4.97
N LEU A 58 -16.57 -9.95 4.02
CA LEU A 58 -15.99 -10.30 2.72
C LEU A 58 -14.56 -10.82 2.86
N SER A 59 -13.74 -10.16 3.68
CA SER A 59 -12.35 -10.55 3.90
C SER A 59 -12.23 -11.91 4.61
N SER A 60 -13.04 -12.13 5.64
CA SER A 60 -13.02 -13.40 6.39
C SER A 60 -13.54 -14.59 5.58
N ALA A 61 -14.42 -14.36 4.59
CA ALA A 61 -14.83 -15.40 3.64
C ALA A 61 -13.67 -15.88 2.74
N LEU A 62 -12.68 -15.01 2.48
CA LEU A 62 -11.55 -15.31 1.60
C LEU A 62 -10.30 -15.79 2.37
N VAL A 63 -10.03 -15.18 3.52
CA VAL A 63 -8.81 -15.43 4.32
C VAL A 63 -9.05 -16.43 5.46
N GLY A 64 -10.26 -16.46 6.01
CA GLY A 64 -10.64 -17.28 7.16
C GLY A 64 -11.32 -16.46 8.26
N PRO A 65 -12.14 -17.11 9.13
CA PRO A 65 -12.98 -16.44 10.12
C PRO A 65 -12.19 -15.62 11.15
N ALA A 66 -10.98 -16.06 11.49
CA ALA A 66 -10.11 -15.37 12.46
C ALA A 66 -9.70 -13.96 12.00
N PHE A 67 -9.74 -13.67 10.70
CA PHE A 67 -9.32 -12.37 10.15
C PHE A 67 -10.42 -11.30 10.19
N LYS A 68 -11.65 -11.66 10.60
CA LYS A 68 -12.79 -10.73 10.52
C LYS A 68 -12.59 -9.46 11.35
N GLU A 69 -12.17 -9.62 12.60
CA GLU A 69 -11.99 -8.52 13.55
C GLU A 69 -10.81 -7.64 13.12
N ASP A 70 -9.67 -8.25 12.82
CA ASP A 70 -8.49 -7.55 12.28
C ASP A 70 -8.82 -6.71 11.03
N ALA A 71 -9.63 -7.25 10.11
CA ALA A 71 -10.04 -6.54 8.91
C ALA A 71 -10.93 -5.31 9.22
N ILE A 72 -11.82 -5.42 10.21
CA ILE A 72 -12.68 -4.31 10.66
C ILE A 72 -11.81 -3.22 11.29
N GLU A 73 -10.96 -3.60 12.25
CA GLU A 73 -10.09 -2.66 12.98
C GLU A 73 -9.11 -1.95 12.06
N MET A 74 -8.53 -2.67 11.09
CA MET A 74 -7.63 -2.09 10.09
C MET A 74 -8.32 -0.98 9.29
N MET A 75 -9.56 -1.19 8.84
CA MET A 75 -10.30 -0.21 8.05
C MET A 75 -10.81 0.96 8.90
N GLN A 76 -11.23 0.70 10.14
CA GLN A 76 -11.59 1.74 11.09
C GLN A 76 -10.39 2.65 11.39
N TRP A 77 -9.21 2.07 11.60
CA TRP A 77 -7.98 2.83 11.79
C TRP A 77 -7.60 3.62 10.53
N ALA A 78 -7.64 2.99 9.35
CA ALA A 78 -7.35 3.68 8.09
C ALA A 78 -8.28 4.87 7.82
N ALA A 79 -9.53 4.83 8.29
CA ALA A 79 -10.49 5.92 8.13
C ALA A 79 -10.18 7.15 9.01
N VAL A 80 -9.47 6.99 10.13
CA VAL A 80 -9.15 8.07 11.08
C VAL A 80 -7.66 8.38 11.16
N ALA A 81 -6.83 7.64 10.42
CA ALA A 81 -5.38 7.79 10.46
C ALA A 81 -4.96 9.22 10.06
N PRO A 82 -3.97 9.82 10.75
CA PRO A 82 -3.48 11.16 10.43
C PRO A 82 -2.95 11.24 8.99
N THR A 83 -3.39 12.28 8.26
CA THR A 83 -3.02 12.49 6.84
C THR A 83 -1.64 13.14 6.67
N ASP A 84 -1.14 13.78 7.72
CA ASP A 84 0.19 14.39 7.83
C ASP A 84 1.28 13.39 8.19
N LYS A 85 0.94 12.09 8.29
CA LYS A 85 1.86 11.00 8.57
C LYS A 85 1.81 9.94 7.46
N THR A 86 2.68 8.93 7.57
CA THR A 86 2.70 7.77 6.67
C THR A 86 2.48 6.47 7.43
N CYS A 87 2.29 5.37 6.70
CA CYS A 87 1.98 4.04 7.24
C CYS A 87 0.88 4.07 8.31
N TYR A 88 -0.25 4.69 7.98
CA TYR A 88 -1.40 4.84 8.87
C TYR A 88 -1.06 5.53 10.21
N GLY A 89 -0.26 6.60 10.16
CA GLY A 89 0.09 7.38 11.35
C GLY A 89 1.33 6.90 12.12
N ALA A 90 1.95 5.79 11.70
CA ALA A 90 3.06 5.18 12.42
C ALA A 90 4.39 5.95 12.27
N PHE A 91 4.58 6.66 11.16
CA PHE A 91 5.83 7.37 10.86
C PHE A 91 5.57 8.79 10.35
N GLU A 92 6.50 9.70 10.64
CA GLU A 92 6.55 11.02 10.01
C GLU A 92 6.92 10.91 8.52
N LEU A 93 6.56 11.92 7.72
CA LEU A 93 6.76 11.89 6.26
C LEU A 93 8.24 11.87 5.86
N GLU A 94 9.11 12.43 6.69
CA GLU A 94 10.56 12.48 6.46
C GLU A 94 11.15 11.07 6.37
N VAL A 95 10.53 10.06 6.98
CA VAL A 95 10.98 8.66 6.87
C VAL A 95 10.81 8.12 5.45
N GLU A 96 9.92 8.69 4.63
CA GLU A 96 9.80 8.35 3.20
C GLU A 96 11.07 8.72 2.41
N GLN A 97 11.89 9.67 2.90
CA GLN A 97 13.19 10.03 2.30
C GLN A 97 14.23 8.90 2.44
N SER A 98 13.98 7.87 3.26
CA SER A 98 14.83 6.66 3.30
C SER A 98 14.94 5.96 1.93
N SER A 99 13.98 6.20 1.03
CA SER A 99 14.01 5.75 -0.36
C SER A 99 15.14 6.40 -1.18
N GLU A 100 15.53 7.64 -0.85
CA GLU A 100 16.62 8.37 -1.51
C GLU A 100 17.97 7.72 -1.21
N GLU A 101 18.22 7.29 0.04
CA GLU A 101 19.45 6.58 0.42
C GLU A 101 19.61 5.26 -0.38
N LEU A 102 18.50 4.59 -0.69
CA LEU A 102 18.51 3.36 -1.48
C LEU A 102 18.62 3.63 -3.00
N GLY A 103 18.35 4.85 -3.44
CA GLY A 103 18.19 5.19 -4.86
C GLY A 103 17.10 4.34 -5.53
N LEU A 104 16.04 4.02 -4.78
CA LEU A 104 14.95 3.15 -5.23
C LEU A 104 13.60 3.75 -4.85
N THR A 105 12.65 3.67 -5.78
CA THR A 105 11.24 3.98 -5.53
C THR A 105 10.39 2.79 -5.96
N ALA A 106 9.36 2.46 -5.19
CA ALA A 106 8.43 1.41 -5.62
C ALA A 106 7.56 1.90 -6.79
N SER A 107 7.08 0.96 -7.60
CA SER A 107 6.16 1.25 -8.72
C SER A 107 4.91 1.98 -8.26
N SER A 108 4.39 2.87 -9.10
CA SER A 108 3.02 3.37 -8.96
C SER A 108 2.00 2.25 -9.22
N PHE A 109 0.74 2.49 -8.84
CA PHE A 109 -0.35 1.57 -9.17
C PHE A 109 -0.51 1.38 -10.69
N GLU A 110 -0.31 2.44 -11.48
CA GLU A 110 -0.35 2.40 -12.95
C GLU A 110 0.77 1.55 -13.54
N ASP A 111 2.01 1.73 -13.05
CA ASP A 111 3.15 0.92 -13.49
C ASP A 111 2.93 -0.56 -13.16
N TRP A 112 2.35 -0.85 -12.00
CA TRP A 112 2.03 -2.21 -11.60
C TRP A 112 0.92 -2.81 -12.47
N LEU A 113 -0.15 -2.07 -12.76
CA LEU A 113 -1.23 -2.52 -13.65
C LEU A 113 -0.70 -2.83 -15.05
N THR A 114 0.07 -1.91 -15.62
CA THR A 114 0.65 -2.04 -16.96
C THR A 114 1.58 -3.25 -17.03
N ARG A 115 2.42 -3.45 -16.02
CA ARG A 115 3.38 -4.56 -15.97
C ARG A 115 2.72 -5.92 -15.70
N SER A 116 1.71 -5.96 -14.84
CA SER A 116 1.03 -7.22 -14.47
C SER A 116 0.02 -7.68 -15.51
N GLY A 117 -0.53 -6.76 -16.31
CA GLY A 117 -1.65 -7.04 -17.21
C GLY A 117 -2.94 -7.39 -16.46
N TRP A 118 -3.02 -7.10 -15.16
CA TRP A 118 -4.20 -7.41 -14.36
C TRP A 118 -5.39 -6.52 -14.75
N THR A 119 -6.56 -7.13 -14.98
CA THR A 119 -7.77 -6.41 -15.43
C THR A 119 -9.00 -6.69 -14.58
N GLY A 120 -8.80 -7.01 -13.29
CA GLY A 120 -9.86 -7.50 -12.40
C GLY A 120 -9.80 -9.03 -12.23
N PRO A 121 -10.55 -9.58 -11.25
CA PRO A 121 -10.87 -11.00 -11.22
C PRO A 121 -11.71 -11.44 -12.43
#